data_AF-A0A945JS60-F1
#
_entry.id   AF-A0A945JS60-F1
#
_cell.length_a   1.000
_cell.length_b   1.000
_cell.length_c   1.000
_cell.angle_alpha   90.00
_cell.angle_beta   90.00
_cell.angle_gamma   90.00
#
_symmetry.space_group_name_H-M   'P 1'
#
loop_
_entity.id
_entity.type
_entity.pdbx_description
1 polymer ?
#
loop_
_entity_poly.entity_id
_entity_poly.type
_entity_poly.pdbx_seq_one_letter_code
_entity_poly.pdbx_strand_id
1 'polypeptide(L)'
;MTQGKVIPNQSPGTQSEREDMNDQMQTASAVDPWMQVEDACATALSLSQQVRHHVDEGVDANDLVPLLHQQRDAVTELQSALGSLVALPHPGQTQRRDQLGKQLRELLQLHDTSVDCLSSRGVRLSGLQRRIR
;
A
#
# COMPACT_ATOMS: atom_id res chain seq x y z
N MET A 1 80.03 -3.85 -28.09
CA MET A 1 79.35 -4.91 -28.86
C MET A 1 78.04 -5.24 -28.14
N THR A 2 76.92 -5.30 -28.88
CA THR A 2 75.56 -5.84 -28.56
C THR A 2 74.80 -5.27 -27.33
N GLN A 3 73.71 -4.50 -27.43
CA GLN A 3 72.32 -4.74 -27.93
C GLN A 3 71.46 -5.79 -27.18
N GLY A 4 70.24 -5.37 -26.78
CA GLY A 4 69.01 -6.18 -26.62
C GLY A 4 68.61 -6.54 -25.18
N LYS A 5 67.76 -5.79 -24.45
CA LYS A 5 66.26 -5.69 -24.47
C LYS A 5 65.54 -6.87 -23.79
N VAL A 6 64.88 -6.63 -22.65
CA VAL A 6 63.45 -6.95 -22.34
C VAL A 6 62.99 -6.22 -21.06
N ILE A 7 61.79 -5.64 -21.13
CA ILE A 7 61.01 -4.90 -20.11
C ILE A 7 59.88 -5.86 -19.59
N PRO A 8 59.16 -5.64 -18.45
CA PRO A 8 58.25 -4.49 -18.19
C PRO A 8 58.45 -3.87 -16.77
N ASN A 9 58.58 -2.56 -16.58
CA ASN A 9 57.56 -1.52 -16.55
C ASN A 9 56.41 -1.76 -15.56
N GLN A 10 56.50 -1.19 -14.35
CA GLN A 10 55.39 -0.49 -13.68
C GLN A 10 55.85 0.34 -12.45
N SER A 11 55.80 1.65 -12.61
CA SER A 11 55.42 2.69 -11.65
C SER A 11 54.51 3.66 -12.46
N PRO A 12 53.69 4.59 -11.90
CA PRO A 12 53.68 5.19 -10.55
C PRO A 12 52.27 5.53 -9.99
N GLY A 13 52.19 6.22 -8.83
CA GLY A 13 51.02 7.00 -8.35
C GLY A 13 49.84 6.14 -7.85
N THR A 14 48.95 6.55 -6.94
CA THR A 14 48.46 7.89 -6.60
C THR A 14 47.71 7.79 -5.26
N GLN A 15 47.75 8.86 -4.49
CA GLN A 15 46.88 9.18 -3.36
C GLN A 15 45.42 9.32 -3.81
N SER A 16 44.49 8.62 -3.14
CA SER A 16 43.00 8.70 -3.15
C SER A 16 42.50 7.25 -3.05
N GLU A 17 41.81 6.81 -2.01
CA GLU A 17 40.41 7.06 -1.65
C GLU A 17 40.32 6.64 -0.16
N ARG A 18 40.12 7.52 0.84
CA ARG A 18 38.82 8.07 1.23
C ARG A 18 37.66 7.31 0.60
N GLU A 19 37.20 6.23 1.22
CA GLU A 19 35.79 5.82 1.26
C GLU A 19 35.54 4.54 2.08
N ASP A 20 36.27 4.32 3.19
CA ASP A 20 35.90 3.29 4.19
C ASP A 20 34.81 3.82 5.17
N MET A 21 33.88 4.62 4.64
CA MET A 21 32.84 5.31 5.42
C MET A 21 31.55 5.47 4.62
N ASN A 22 31.09 4.40 3.96
CA ASN A 22 29.76 4.36 3.34
C ASN A 22 29.03 3.01 3.43
N ASP A 23 29.35 2.17 4.42
CA ASP A 23 28.40 1.15 4.91
C ASP A 23 27.30 1.75 5.82
N GLN A 24 27.20 3.09 5.84
CA GLN A 24 25.95 3.81 6.09
C GLN A 24 25.05 3.78 4.84
N MET A 25 24.75 2.59 4.32
CA MET A 25 23.66 2.43 3.35
C MET A 25 22.58 1.57 3.98
N GLN A 26 21.76 2.27 4.77
CA GLN A 26 20.32 2.04 4.83
C GLN A 26 19.93 0.58 5.09
N THR A 27 20.06 0.15 6.34
CA THR A 27 18.95 -0.60 6.95
C THR A 27 17.76 0.35 7.11
N ALA A 28 17.29 0.93 6.00
CA ALA A 28 15.91 1.36 5.93
C ALA A 28 15.15 0.07 6.20
N SER A 29 14.33 0.06 7.25
CA SER A 29 13.31 -0.95 7.44
C SER A 29 12.48 -0.97 6.15
N ALA A 30 12.88 -1.79 5.18
CA ALA A 30 12.19 -1.93 3.92
C ALA A 30 10.98 -2.79 4.23
N VAL A 31 9.99 -2.15 4.85
CA VAL A 31 8.66 -2.72 5.00
C VAL A 31 8.26 -3.19 3.61
N ASP A 32 8.02 -4.50 3.48
CA ASP A 32 7.62 -5.12 2.21
C ASP A 32 6.41 -4.33 1.69
N PRO A 33 6.48 -3.71 0.49
CA PRO A 33 5.39 -2.87 -0.01
C PRO A 33 4.08 -3.66 -0.14
N TRP A 34 4.18 -4.97 -0.35
CA TRP A 34 3.03 -5.87 -0.30
C TRP A 34 2.45 -6.03 1.10
N MET A 35 3.29 -6.19 2.12
CA MET A 35 2.84 -6.21 3.52
C MET A 35 2.13 -4.91 3.90
N GLN A 36 2.61 -3.75 3.45
CA GLN A 36 1.94 -2.47 3.71
C GLN A 36 0.53 -2.42 3.08
N VAL A 37 0.37 -2.95 1.86
CA VAL A 37 -0.92 -2.99 1.17
C VAL A 37 -1.87 -4.02 1.79
N GLU A 38 -1.33 -5.18 2.18
CA GLU A 38 -2.09 -6.22 2.88
C GLU A 38 -2.62 -5.70 4.22
N ASP A 39 -1.79 -4.99 4.99
CA ASP A 39 -2.16 -4.36 6.27
C ASP A 39 -3.19 -3.25 6.10
N ALA A 40 -2.95 -2.31 5.16
CA ALA A 40 -3.92 -1.26 4.86
C ALA A 40 -5.26 -1.83 4.39
N CYS A 41 -5.24 -2.92 3.61
CA CYS A 41 -6.44 -3.60 3.15
C CYS A 41 -7.18 -4.31 4.30
N ALA A 42 -6.45 -4.96 5.22
CA ALA A 42 -7.03 -5.60 6.39
C ALA A 42 -7.68 -4.57 7.33
N THR A 43 -7.01 -3.44 7.56
CA THR A 43 -7.52 -2.33 8.37
C THR A 43 -8.79 -1.73 7.76
N ALA A 44 -8.76 -1.44 6.45
CA ALA A 44 -9.92 -0.89 5.75
C ALA A 44 -11.11 -1.88 5.74
N LEU A 45 -10.87 -3.18 5.61
CA LEU A 45 -11.90 -4.22 5.71
C LEU A 45 -12.51 -4.28 7.12
N SER A 46 -11.67 -4.31 8.15
CA SER A 46 -12.13 -4.38 9.55
C SER A 46 -13.02 -3.19 9.90
N LEU A 47 -12.59 -1.97 9.54
CA LEU A 47 -13.39 -0.76 9.74
C LEU A 47 -14.68 -0.78 8.92
N SER A 48 -14.66 -1.30 7.70
CA SER A 48 -15.86 -1.43 6.87
C SER A 48 -16.87 -2.40 7.46
N GLN A 49 -16.41 -3.53 8.02
CA GLN A 49 -17.26 -4.49 8.72
C GLN A 49 -17.84 -3.89 10.01
N GLN A 50 -17.04 -3.13 10.76
CA GLN A 50 -17.48 -2.44 11.97
C GLN A 50 -18.54 -1.37 11.66
N VAL A 51 -18.30 -0.51 10.66
CA VAL A 51 -19.31 0.46 10.17
C VAL A 51 -20.59 -0.27 9.81
N ARG A 52 -20.50 -1.38 9.08
CA ARG A 52 -21.70 -2.14 8.71
C ARG A 52 -22.46 -2.64 9.94
N HIS A 53 -21.76 -3.21 10.92
CA HIS A 53 -22.40 -3.68 12.15
C HIS A 53 -23.13 -2.54 12.88
N HIS A 54 -22.49 -1.37 13.01
CA HIS A 54 -23.11 -0.19 13.64
C HIS A 54 -24.32 0.34 12.85
N VAL A 55 -24.24 0.32 11.51
CA VAL A 55 -25.38 0.69 10.65
C VAL A 55 -26.55 -0.28 10.80
N ASP A 56 -26.27 -1.58 10.91
CA ASP A 56 -27.28 -2.62 11.08
C ASP A 56 -28.01 -2.47 12.43
N GLU A 57 -27.24 -2.31 13.51
CA GLU A 57 -27.73 -2.08 14.87
C GLU A 57 -28.44 -0.71 15.04
N GLY A 58 -28.28 0.20 14.07
CA GLY A 58 -28.90 1.53 14.12
C GLY A 58 -28.32 2.44 15.19
N VAL A 59 -27.01 2.32 15.41
CA VAL A 59 -26.26 3.13 16.36
C VAL A 59 -26.37 4.62 16.00
N ASP A 60 -26.36 5.47 17.03
CA ASP A 60 -26.42 6.93 16.91
C ASP A 60 -25.34 7.51 15.98
N ALA A 61 -25.70 8.62 15.32
CA ALA A 61 -24.81 9.31 14.40
C ALA A 61 -23.51 9.80 15.06
N ASN A 62 -23.54 10.11 16.36
CA ASN A 62 -22.36 10.56 17.11
C ASN A 62 -21.28 9.48 17.21
N ASP A 63 -21.66 8.20 17.22
CA ASP A 63 -20.73 7.08 17.24
C ASP A 63 -20.40 6.60 15.81
N LEU A 64 -21.35 6.71 14.88
CA LEU A 64 -21.15 6.27 13.50
C LEU A 64 -20.26 7.22 12.68
N VAL A 65 -20.38 8.53 12.84
CA VAL A 65 -19.63 9.52 12.04
C VAL A 65 -18.11 9.42 12.25
N PRO A 66 -17.57 9.31 13.48
CA PRO A 66 -16.14 9.07 13.70
C PRO A 66 -15.63 7.79 13.00
N LEU A 67 -16.42 6.71 13.03
CA LEU A 67 -16.06 5.45 12.37
C LEU A 67 -16.02 5.60 10.84
N LEU A 68 -16.96 6.34 10.25
CA LEU A 68 -16.96 6.64 8.82
C LEU A 68 -15.74 7.48 8.41
N HIS A 69 -15.30 8.42 9.26
CA HIS A 69 -14.06 9.17 9.04
C HIS A 69 -12.83 8.24 9.04
N GLN A 70 -12.72 7.36 10.04
CA GLN A 70 -11.62 6.39 10.11
C GLN A 70 -11.62 5.44 8.91
N GLN A 71 -12.79 4.95 8.49
CA GLN A 71 -12.92 4.10 7.31
C GLN A 71 -12.44 4.82 6.05
N ARG A 72 -12.82 6.09 5.86
CA ARG A 72 -12.36 6.90 4.72
C ARG A 72 -10.84 7.06 4.72
N ASP A 73 -10.26 7.34 5.89
CA ASP A 73 -8.82 7.56 6.00
C ASP A 73 -8.05 6.26 5.69
N ALA A 74 -8.50 5.11 6.23
CA ALA A 74 -7.93 3.80 5.91
C ALA A 74 -8.05 3.42 4.43
N VAL A 75 -9.18 3.74 3.78
CA VAL A 75 -9.34 3.52 2.32
C VAL A 75 -8.40 4.44 1.51
N THR A 76 -8.17 5.67 1.98
CA THR A 76 -7.24 6.61 1.33
C THR A 76 -5.79 6.15 1.46
N GLU A 77 -5.42 5.61 2.61
CA GLU A 77 -4.11 4.97 2.83
C GLU A 77 -3.94 3.73 1.94
N LEU A 78 -4.95 2.87 1.86
CA LEU A 78 -4.96 1.71 0.96
C LEU A 78 -4.79 2.14 -0.51
N GLN A 79 -5.48 3.19 -0.97
CA GLN A 79 -5.32 3.72 -2.32
C GLN A 79 -3.89 4.22 -2.56
N SER A 80 -3.30 4.90 -1.58
CA SER A 80 -1.93 5.40 -1.66
C SER A 80 -0.91 4.25 -1.72
N ALA A 81 -1.12 3.20 -0.93
CA ALA A 81 -0.28 2.00 -0.89
C ALA A 81 -0.43 1.15 -2.16
N LEU A 82 -1.64 1.04 -2.73
CA LEU A 82 -1.84 0.44 -4.05
C LEU A 82 -1.16 1.24 -5.16
N GLY A 83 -1.16 2.57 -5.06
CA GLY A 83 -0.48 3.47 -6.00
C GLY A 83 1.05 3.38 -5.95
N SER A 84 1.64 2.93 -4.84
CA SER A 84 3.09 2.68 -4.77
C SER A 84 3.49 1.30 -5.29
N LEU A 85 2.55 0.35 -5.39
CA LEU A 85 2.76 -1.00 -5.93
C LEU A 85 2.91 -1.09 -7.46
N VAL A 86 3.05 0.03 -8.19
CA VAL A 86 3.04 0.12 -9.68
C VAL A 86 4.13 -0.71 -10.40
N ALA A 87 5.00 -1.40 -9.68
CA ALA A 87 5.88 -2.42 -10.26
C ALA A 87 5.10 -3.70 -10.60
N LEU A 88 5.26 -4.19 -11.84
CA LEU A 88 4.67 -5.45 -12.31
C LEU A 88 4.90 -6.58 -11.28
N PRO A 89 3.85 -7.36 -10.91
CA PRO A 89 4.00 -8.41 -9.93
C PRO A 89 5.01 -9.44 -10.44
N HIS A 90 6.03 -9.72 -9.63
CA HIS A 90 6.95 -10.83 -9.86
C HIS A 90 6.15 -12.13 -9.92
N PRO A 91 6.59 -13.15 -10.69
CA PRO A 91 5.82 -14.39 -10.90
C PRO A 91 5.45 -15.18 -9.62
N GLY A 92 6.05 -14.87 -8.46
CA GLY A 92 5.65 -15.41 -7.14
C GLY A 92 4.56 -14.61 -6.39
N GLN A 93 4.18 -13.42 -6.86
CA GLN A 93 3.26 -12.50 -6.18
C GLN A 93 1.82 -12.59 -6.74
N THR A 94 1.59 -13.46 -7.75
CA THR A 94 0.27 -13.65 -8.37
C THR A 94 -0.80 -14.03 -7.35
N GLN A 95 -0.49 -14.97 -6.44
CA GLN A 95 -1.42 -15.39 -5.39
C GLN A 95 -1.77 -14.24 -4.42
N ARG A 96 -0.79 -13.42 -4.02
CA ARG A 96 -1.00 -12.24 -3.18
C ARG A 96 -1.89 -11.22 -3.87
N ARG A 97 -1.63 -10.95 -5.15
CA ARG A 97 -2.47 -10.07 -5.97
C ARG A 97 -3.90 -10.59 -6.09
N ASP A 98 -4.09 -11.88 -6.35
CA ASP A 98 -5.42 -12.49 -6.46
C ASP A 98 -6.18 -12.44 -5.12
N GLN A 99 -5.49 -12.66 -4.01
CA GLN A 99 -6.06 -12.53 -2.67
C GLN A 99 -6.45 -11.08 -2.37
N LEU A 100 -5.56 -10.13 -2.64
CA LEU A 100 -5.83 -8.70 -2.51
C LEU A 100 -7.02 -8.28 -3.38
N GLY A 101 -7.11 -8.79 -4.61
CA GLY A 101 -8.25 -8.55 -5.49
C GLY A 101 -9.59 -9.11 -4.95
N LYS A 102 -9.58 -10.21 -4.20
CA LYS A 102 -10.78 -10.70 -3.49
C LYS A 102 -11.14 -9.76 -2.34
N GLN A 103 -10.16 -9.35 -1.54
CA GLN A 103 -10.36 -8.43 -0.41
C GLN A 103 -10.89 -7.06 -0.86
N LEU A 104 -10.37 -6.51 -1.97
CA LEU A 104 -10.87 -5.27 -2.55
C LEU A 104 -12.31 -5.39 -3.05
N ARG A 105 -12.68 -6.53 -3.64
CA ARG A 105 -14.07 -6.79 -4.02
C ARG A 105 -14.99 -6.90 -2.81
N GLU A 106 -14.54 -7.55 -1.74
CA GLU A 106 -15.30 -7.62 -0.49
C GLU A 106 -15.50 -6.23 0.11
N LEU A 107 -14.47 -5.40 0.13
CA LEU A 107 -14.54 -4.02 0.61
C LEU A 107 -15.57 -3.19 -0.18
N LEU A 108 -15.60 -3.35 -1.50
CA LEU A 108 -16.62 -2.70 -2.35
C LEU A 108 -18.04 -3.20 -2.02
N GLN A 109 -18.23 -4.51 -1.86
CA GLN A 109 -19.54 -5.07 -1.50
C GLN A 109 -20.03 -4.60 -0.12
N LEU A 110 -19.14 -4.52 0.87
CA LEU A 110 -19.47 -3.99 2.20
C LEU A 110 -19.86 -2.51 2.12
N HIS A 111 -19.17 -1.74 1.29
CA HIS A 111 -19.50 -0.33 1.07
C HIS A 111 -20.88 -0.15 0.42
N ASP A 112 -21.13 -0.83 -0.71
CA ASP A 112 -22.41 -0.74 -1.44
C ASP A 112 -23.59 -1.09 -0.54
N THR A 113 -23.46 -2.17 0.22
CA THR A 113 -24.54 -2.62 1.12
C THR A 113 -24.73 -1.70 2.33
N SER A 114 -23.66 -1.09 2.84
CA SER A 114 -23.78 -0.08 3.92
C SER A 114 -24.48 1.19 3.42
N VAL A 115 -24.18 1.60 2.18
CA VAL A 115 -24.83 2.71 1.49
C VAL A 115 -26.32 2.44 1.29
N ASP A 116 -26.70 1.25 0.81
CA ASP A 116 -28.11 0.85 0.65
C ASP A 116 -28.87 0.88 1.99
N CYS A 117 -28.25 0.36 3.06
CA CYS A 117 -28.83 0.42 4.40
C CYS A 117 -29.02 1.87 4.89
N LEU A 118 -28.02 2.74 4.74
CA LEU A 118 -28.14 4.15 5.12
C LEU A 118 -29.19 4.89 4.28
N SER A 119 -29.23 4.63 2.97
CA SER A 119 -30.20 5.23 2.05
C SER A 119 -31.63 4.81 2.37
N SER A 120 -31.88 3.52 2.67
CA SER A 120 -33.20 3.03 3.06
C SER A 120 -33.69 3.60 4.39
N ARG A 121 -32.76 4.01 5.27
CA ARG A 121 -33.06 4.74 6.53
C ARG A 121 -33.19 6.25 6.34
N GLY A 122 -33.16 6.75 5.10
CA GLY A 122 -33.40 8.16 4.77
C GLY A 122 -32.17 9.08 4.89
N VAL A 123 -30.97 8.52 5.09
CA VAL A 123 -29.73 9.30 5.14
C VAL A 123 -29.38 9.78 3.73
N ARG A 124 -29.28 11.10 3.54
CA ARG A 124 -28.89 11.70 2.25
C ARG A 124 -27.37 11.64 2.08
N LEU A 125 -26.92 10.63 1.35
CA LEU A 125 -25.50 10.49 0.99
C LEU A 125 -25.17 11.44 -0.16
N SER A 126 -24.37 12.46 0.12
CA SER A 126 -23.89 13.41 -0.89
C SER A 126 -22.71 12.80 -1.65
N GLY A 127 -22.74 12.82 -2.98
CA GLY A 127 -21.65 12.31 -3.83
C GLY A 127 -21.83 10.90 -4.40
N LEU A 128 -22.95 10.23 -4.10
CA LEU A 128 -23.32 8.97 -4.77
C LEU A 128 -23.82 9.26 -6.20
N GLN A 129 -22.88 9.52 -7.11
CA GLN A 129 -23.16 9.28 -8.53
C GLN A 129 -23.43 7.78 -8.65
N ARG A 130 -24.70 7.38 -8.72
CA ARG A 130 -25.10 6.04 -9.14
C ARG A 130 -24.25 5.69 -10.36
N ARG A 131 -23.31 4.76 -10.22
CA ARG A 131 -22.69 4.14 -11.39
C ARG A 131 -23.79 3.35 -12.06
N ILE A 132 -24.40 3.98 -13.06
CA ILE A 132 -25.37 3.35 -13.94
C ILE A 132 -24.64 2.16 -14.57
N ARG A 133 -25.27 1.01 -14.42
CA ARG A 133 -24.83 -0.32 -14.85
C ARG A 133 -24.72 -0.41 -16.37
#